data_AF-A0A917EUI5-F1
#
_entry.id   AF-A0A917EUI5-F1
#
_cell.length_a   1.000
_cell.length_b   1.000
_cell.length_c   1.000
_cell.angle_alpha   90.00
_cell.angle_beta   90.00
_cell.angle_gamma   90.00
#
_symmetry.space_group_name_H-M   'P 1'
#
loop_
_entity.id
_entity.type
_entity.pdbx_description
1 polymer ?
#
loop_
_entity_poly.entity_id
_entity_poly.type
_entity_poly.pdbx_seq_one_letter_code
_entity_poly.pdbx_strand_id
1 'polypeptide(L)' 'MTESLRLDFHSYIFSITDRYDCEYCKGRSMGPRHVSFTNKKLADVLIQCKECAATEYIKIVK' A
#
# COMPACT_ATOMS: atom_id res chain seq x y z
N MET A 1 -5.38 -14.93 -10.78
CA MET A 1 -5.96 -14.72 -9.43
C MET A 1 -7.45 -14.49 -9.59
N THR A 2 -8.31 -14.99 -8.70
CA THR A 2 -9.76 -14.70 -8.78
C THR A 2 -10.05 -13.28 -8.27
N GLU A 3 -11.18 -12.72 -8.67
CA GLU A 3 -11.60 -11.37 -8.28
C GLU A 3 -11.79 -11.25 -6.75
N SER A 4 -12.39 -12.26 -6.11
CA SER A 4 -12.59 -12.30 -4.66
C SER A 4 -11.27 -12.28 -3.88
N LEU A 5 -10.26 -13.03 -4.34
CA LEU A 5 -8.91 -13.01 -3.74
C LEU A 5 -8.23 -11.65 -3.89
N ARG A 6 -8.43 -10.98 -5.03
CA ARG A 6 -7.87 -9.66 -5.29
C ARG A 6 -8.50 -8.60 -4.36
N LEU A 7 -9.81 -8.66 -4.14
CA LEU A 7 -10.53 -7.74 -3.24
C LEU A 7 -10.08 -7.90 -1.78
N ASP A 8 -10.02 -9.13 -1.28
CA ASP A 8 -9.54 -9.44 0.07
C ASP A 8 -8.08 -9.00 0.29
N PHE A 9 -7.22 -9.17 -0.71
CA PHE A 9 -5.84 -8.68 -0.63
C PHE A 9 -5.76 -7.14 -0.74
N HIS A 10 -6.62 -6.49 -1.53
CA HIS A 10 -6.73 -5.03 -1.55
C HIS A 10 -7.09 -4.47 -0.17
N SER A 11 -8.12 -5.02 0.48
CA SER A 11 -8.51 -4.60 1.84
C SER A 11 -7.36 -4.76 2.84
N TYR A 12 -6.58 -5.84 2.70
CA TYR A 12 -5.38 -6.04 3.51
C TYR A 12 -4.28 -5.00 3.22
N ILE A 13 -4.04 -4.65 1.96
CA ILE A 13 -3.06 -3.60 1.61
C ILE A 13 -3.46 -2.26 2.24
N PHE A 14 -4.73 -1.86 2.14
CA PHE A 14 -5.22 -0.62 2.74
C PHE A 14 -5.06 -0.59 4.26
N SER A 15 -5.30 -1.70 4.97
CA SER A 15 -5.15 -1.74 6.43
C SER A 15 -3.69 -1.67 6.89
N ILE A 16 -2.75 -2.12 6.06
CA ILE A 16 -1.31 -1.98 6.31
C ILE A 16 -0.85 -0.56 6.02
N THR A 17 -1.21 0.01 4.86
CA THR A 17 -0.72 1.33 4.43
C THR A 17 -1.28 2.48 5.26
N ASP A 18 -2.49 2.36 5.81
CA ASP A 18 -3.07 3.38 6.70
C ASP A 18 -2.21 3.66 7.95
N ARG A 19 -1.36 2.69 8.34
CA ARG A 19 -0.41 2.82 9.46
C ARG A 19 0.94 3.43 9.07
N TYR A 20 1.16 3.73 7.80
CA TYR A 20 2.41 4.33 7.33
C TYR A 20 2.32 5.85 7.40
N ASP A 21 3.20 6.41 8.20
CA ASP A 21 3.34 7.83 8.43
C ASP A 21 4.46 8.39 7.57
N CYS A 22 4.19 9.46 6.84
CA CYS A 22 5.18 10.11 6.01
C CYS A 22 6.21 10.83 6.89
N GLU A 23 7.48 10.41 6.77
CA GLU A 23 8.61 11.00 7.50
C GLU A 23 8.79 12.49 7.18
N TYR A 24 8.52 12.89 5.94
CA TYR A 24 8.68 14.27 5.46
C TYR A 24 7.56 15.21 5.90
N CYS A 25 6.36 14.67 6.14
CA CYS A 25 5.14 15.44 6.34
C CYS A 25 4.62 15.38 7.79
N LYS A 26 5.50 15.30 8.80
CA LYS A 26 5.14 15.26 10.24
C LYS A 26 4.16 14.13 10.60
N GLY A 27 4.34 12.94 10.01
CA GLY A 27 3.48 11.79 10.30
C GLY A 27 2.08 11.90 9.70
N ARG A 28 1.99 12.43 8.47
CA ARG A 28 0.75 12.36 7.68
C ARG A 28 0.65 11.01 7.01
N SER A 29 -0.56 10.44 7.02
CA SER A 29 -0.85 9.14 6.42
C SER A 29 -0.41 9.05 4.95
N MET A 30 0.23 7.93 4.63
CA MET A 30 0.58 7.53 3.27
C MET A 30 -0.46 6.55 2.72
N GLY A 31 -0.95 6.80 1.51
CA GLY A 31 -1.94 5.96 0.85
C GLY A 31 -1.33 5.11 -0.27
N PRO A 32 -1.92 3.94 -0.60
CA PRO A 32 -1.48 3.16 -1.75
C PRO A 32 -1.86 3.90 -3.04
N ARG A 33 -0.90 4.05 -3.95
CA ARG A 33 -1.06 4.71 -5.26
C ARG A 33 -1.04 3.73 -6.41
N HIS A 34 -0.16 2.74 -6.34
CA HIS A 34 -0.07 1.65 -7.32
C HIS A 34 0.16 0.33 -6.59
N VAL A 35 -0.53 -0.72 -7.04
CA VAL A 35 -0.45 -2.06 -6.47
C VAL A 35 -0.16 -3.05 -7.59
N SER A 36 0.95 -3.75 -7.48
CA SER A 36 1.32 -4.85 -8.39
C SER A 36 1.29 -6.16 -7.63
N PHE A 37 0.40 -7.06 -8.03
CA PHE A 37 0.30 -8.37 -7.41
C PHE A 37 1.29 -9.34 -8.05
N THR A 38 2.34 -9.71 -7.33
CA THR A 38 3.31 -10.69 -7.80
C THR A 38 2.75 -12.10 -7.72
N ASN A 39 2.05 -12.45 -6.63
CA ASN A 39 1.37 -13.74 -6.47
C ASN A 39 0.21 -13.65 -5.43
N LYS A 40 -0.37 -14.79 -5.05
CA LYS A 40 -1.50 -14.86 -4.10
C LYS A 40 -1.20 -14.42 -2.65
N LYS A 41 0.08 -14.19 -2.30
CA LYS A 41 0.56 -13.81 -0.97
C LYS A 41 1.51 -12.60 -1.00
N LEU A 42 1.83 -12.07 -2.17
CA LEU A 42 2.84 -11.02 -2.33
C LEU A 42 2.33 -9.92 -3.25
N ALA A 43 2.46 -8.68 -2.80
CA ALA A 43 2.21 -7.49 -3.58
C ALA A 43 3.30 -6.43 -3.36
N ASP A 44 3.76 -5.83 -4.45
CA ASP A 44 4.60 -4.64 -4.42
C ASP A 44 3.67 -3.42 -4.50
N VAL A 45 3.80 -2.51 -3.54
CA VAL A 45 2.89 -1.36 -3.38
C VAL A 45 3.71 -0.08 -3.35
N LEU A 46 3.38 0.84 -4.25
CA LEU A 46 3.83 2.22 -4.19
C LEU A 46 2.88 2.99 -3.28
N ILE A 47 3.36 3.47 -2.15
CA ILE A 47 2.63 4.38 -1.28
C ILE A 47 3.05 5.82 -1.55
N GLN A 48 2.13 6.75 -1.35
CA GLN A 48 2.36 8.17 -1.56
C GLN A 48 1.69 9.01 -0.46
N CYS A 49 2.43 9.99 0.07
CA CYS A 49 1.88 11.00 0.95
C CYS A 49 1.01 11.98 0.14
N LYS A 50 -0.21 12.25 0.60
CA LYS A 50 -1.14 13.16 -0.09
C LYS A 50 -0.70 14.63 -0.06
N GLU A 51 0.10 15.02 0.95
CA GLU A 51 0.47 16.41 1.19
C GLU A 51 1.75 16.82 0.43
N CYS A 52 2.81 16.01 0.54
CA CYS A 52 4.12 16.31 -0.07
C CYS A 52 4.42 15.50 -1.33
N ALA A 53 3.50 14.62 -1.77
CA ALA A 53 3.72 13.71 -2.90
C ALA A 53 4.92 12.77 -2.77
N ALA A 54 5.56 12.70 -1.59
CA ALA A 54 6.64 11.76 -1.29
C ALA A 54 6.16 10.33 -1.49
N THR A 55 6.95 9.54 -2.20
CA THR A 55 6.62 8.17 -2.58
C THR A 55 7.59 7.17 -1.97
N GLU A 56 7.06 6.04 -1.53
CA GLU A 56 7.86 4.93 -1.02
C GLU A 56 7.38 3.60 -1.59
N TYR A 57 8.30 2.66 -1.75
CA TYR A 57 8.00 1.31 -2.23
C TYR A 57 8.02 0.35 -1.06
N ILE A 58 6.89 -0.32 -0.82
CA ILE A 58 6.77 -1.34 0.21
C ILE A 58 6.38 -2.67 -0.41
N LYS A 59 6.82 -3.75 0.22
CA LYS A 59 6.47 -5.12 -0.16
C LYS A 59 5.58 -5.71 0.92
N ILE A 60 4.36 -6.08 0.54
CA ILE A 60 3.37 -6.64 1.47
C ILE A 60 3.26 -8.15 1.25
N VAL A 61 3.44 -8.89 2.34
CA VAL A 61 3.27 -10.35 2.41
C VAL A 61 2.03 -10.68 3.26
N LYS A 62 1.15 -11.55 2.76
CA LYS A 62 -0.06 -12.06 3.45
C LYS A 62 0.06 -13.54 3.80
#